data_AF-A0A5C4RLI7-F1
#
_entry.id   AF-A0A5C4RLI7-F1
#
_cell.length_a   1.000
_cell.length_b   1.000
_cell.length_c   1.000
_cell.angle_alpha   90.00
_cell.angle_beta   90.00
_cell.angle_gamma   90.00
#
_symmetry.space_group_name_H-M   'P 1'
#
loop_
_entity.id
_entity.type
_entity.pdbx_description
1 polymer ?
#
loop_
_entity_poly.entity_id
_entity_poly.type
_entity_poly.pdbx_seq_one_letter_code
_entity_poly.pdbx_strand_id
1 'polypeptide(L)'
;MIYVKNLSTEPVKVSVNKCGEEGREEYLALDCEDVKVWDLSDTHSFILSVIQKDIEKSYSASHNSFIIIFDDYVQDSGTNISHQEK
;
A
#
# COMPACT_ATOMS: atom_id res chain seq x y z
N MET A 1 5.32 -11.19 -3.81
CA MET A 1 3.92 -10.75 -3.86
C MET A 1 3.61 -9.78 -2.73
N ILE A 2 2.80 -8.74 -2.97
CA ILE A 2 2.24 -7.86 -1.94
C ILE A 2 0.73 -7.85 -2.12
N TYR A 3 0.00 -8.07 -1.03
CA TYR A 3 -1.46 -8.02 -1.01
C TYR A 3 -1.89 -6.73 -0.33
N VAL A 4 -2.83 -6.00 -0.94
CA VAL A 4 -3.39 -4.77 -0.36
C VAL A 4 -4.90 -4.89 -0.36
N LYS A 5 -5.51 -4.86 0.82
CA LYS A 5 -6.96 -4.89 1.02
C LYS A 5 -7.43 -3.56 1.58
N ASN A 6 -8.51 -3.02 1.03
CA ASN A 6 -9.18 -1.86 1.59
C ASN A 6 -10.33 -2.31 2.50
N LEU A 7 -10.26 -1.96 3.78
CA LEU A 7 -11.36 -2.09 4.75
C LEU A 7 -11.79 -0.72 5.30
N SER A 8 -11.38 0.36 4.64
CA SER A 8 -11.85 1.71 4.95
C SER A 8 -13.30 1.88 4.49
N THR A 9 -13.96 2.90 5.03
CA THR A 9 -15.32 3.26 4.60
C THR A 9 -15.40 3.86 3.20
N GLU A 10 -14.27 4.29 2.63
CA GLU A 10 -14.18 4.95 1.32
C GLU A 10 -13.16 4.25 0.40
N PRO A 11 -13.31 4.40 -0.94
CA PRO A 11 -12.32 3.92 -1.88
C PRO A 11 -10.98 4.64 -1.69
N VAL A 12 -9.89 3.91 -1.91
CA VAL A 12 -8.52 4.44 -1.82
C VAL A 12 -7.80 4.26 -3.15
N LYS A 13 -6.73 5.03 -3.37
CA LYS A 13 -5.81 4.76 -4.49
C LYS A 13 -4.49 4.28 -3.96
N VAL A 14 -3.94 3.24 -4.56
CA VAL A 14 -2.73 2.57 -4.09
C VAL A 14 -1.74 2.38 -5.22
N SER A 15 -0.45 2.53 -4.91
CA SER A 15 0.66 2.25 -5.81
C SER A 15 1.75 1.57 -5.00
N VAL A 16 2.36 0.52 -5.54
CA VAL A 16 3.49 -0.18 -4.92
C VAL A 16 4.70 0.03 -5.81
N ASN A 17 5.82 0.45 -5.24
CA ASN A 17 7.03 0.78 -5.99
C ASN A 17 8.24 0.13 -5.36
N LYS A 18 9.27 -0.17 -6.15
CA LYS A 18 10.56 -0.58 -5.56
C LYS A 18 11.24 0.62 -4.91
N CYS A 19 11.77 0.41 -3.72
CA CYS A 19 12.48 1.45 -3.00
C CYS A 19 13.75 1.85 -3.77
N GLY A 20 13.85 3.13 -4.16
CA GLY A 20 14.99 3.67 -4.90
C GLY A 20 14.84 3.67 -6.43
N GLU A 21 13.73 3.18 -6.98
CA GLU A 21 13.40 3.40 -8.39
C GLU A 21 12.56 4.68 -8.54
N GLU A 22 12.92 5.54 -9.51
CA GLU A 22 12.25 6.83 -9.75
C GLU A 22 10.91 6.69 -10.50
N GLY A 23 10.53 5.48 -10.88
CA GLY A 23 9.24 5.19 -11.51
C GLY A 23 8.16 5.00 -10.45
N ARG A 24 7.19 5.91 -10.38
CA ARG A 24 5.91 5.65 -9.71
C ARG A 24 5.05 4.79 -10.64
N GLU A 25 4.84 3.52 -10.29
CA GLU A 25 3.76 2.69 -10.82
C GLU A 25 2.44 3.45 -10.72
N GLU A 26 1.56 3.22 -11.70
CA GLU A 26 0.27 3.87 -11.78
C GLU A 26 -0.56 3.61 -10.50
N TYR A 27 -1.25 4.63 -10.02
CA TYR A 27 -2.16 4.47 -8.89
C TYR A 27 -3.40 3.72 -9.32
N LEU A 28 -3.64 2.58 -8.70
CA LEU A 28 -4.84 1.79 -8.91
C LEU A 28 -5.89 2.19 -7.87
N ALA A 29 -7.14 2.36 -8.32
CA ALA A 29 -8.27 2.51 -7.42
C ALA A 29 -8.60 1.16 -6.77
N LEU A 30 -8.91 1.20 -5.47
CA LEU A 30 -9.25 0.06 -4.63
C LEU A 30 -10.53 0.39 -3.87
N ASP A 31 -11.65 -0.16 -4.33
CA ASP A 31 -12.96 -0.01 -3.70
C ASP A 31 -13.02 -0.65 -2.31
N CYS A 32 -14.05 -0.32 -1.54
CA CYS A 32 -14.25 -0.89 -0.21
C CYS A 32 -14.38 -2.42 -0.28
N GLU A 33 -13.71 -3.11 0.64
CA GLU A 33 -13.61 -4.59 0.72
C GLU A 33 -12.82 -5.27 -0.41
N ASP A 34 -12.38 -4.53 -1.43
CA ASP A 34 -11.60 -5.05 -2.55
C ASP A 34 -10.15 -5.37 -2.15
N VAL A 35 -9.53 -6.25 -2.94
CA VAL A 35 -8.14 -6.67 -2.76
C VAL A 35 -7.39 -6.60 -4.09
N LYS A 36 -6.21 -6.00 -4.05
CA LYS A 36 -5.26 -5.99 -5.17
C LYS A 36 -3.97 -6.68 -4.77
N VAL A 37 -3.35 -7.31 -5.75
CA VAL A 37 -2.13 -8.09 -5.57
C VAL A 37 -1.09 -7.61 -6.57
N TRP A 38 0.09 -7.26 -6.06
CA TRP A 38 1.26 -6.96 -6.86
C TRP A 38 2.16 -8.19 -6.86
N ASP A 39 2.28 -8.82 -8.02
CA ASP A 39 3.24 -9.91 -8.23
C ASP A 39 4.61 -9.34 -8.59
N LEU A 40 5.29 -8.83 -7.57
CA LEU A 40 6.67 -8.37 -7.70
C LEU A 40 7.56 -9.58 -7.45
N SER A 41 8.23 -10.06 -8.51
CA SER A 41 9.19 -11.19 -8.46
C SER A 41 10.50 -10.83 -7.75
N ASP A 42 10.57 -9.65 -7.16
CA ASP A 42 11.78 -9.01 -6.68
C ASP A 42 11.86 -9.09 -5.14
N THR A 43 13.06 -9.28 -4.59
CA THR A 43 13.29 -9.38 -3.13
C THR A 43 13.67 -8.04 -2.48
N HIS A 44 13.69 -6.95 -3.25
CA HIS A 44 13.98 -5.62 -2.72
C HIS A 44 12.86 -5.10 -1.79
N SER A 45 13.18 -4.08 -0.99
CA SER A 45 12.19 -3.34 -0.20
C SER A 45 11.25 -2.55 -1.12
N PHE A 46 9.98 -2.48 -0.75
CA PHE A 46 8.95 -1.78 -1.51
C PHE A 46 8.38 -0.60 -0.72
N ILE A 47 7.86 0.37 -1.44
CA ILE A 47 7.12 1.51 -0.90
C ILE A 47 5.69 1.41 -1.40
N LEU A 48 4.74 1.25 -0.48
CA LEU A 48 3.31 1.40 -0.74
C LEU A 48 2.94 2.87 -0.54
N SER A 49 2.43 3.52 -1.57
CA SER A 49 1.77 4.81 -1.47
C SER A 49 0.25 4.62 -1.46
N VAL A 50 -0.42 5.19 -0.47
CA VAL A 50 -1.88 5.17 -0.30
C VAL A 50 -2.39 6.60 -0.35
N ILE A 51 -3.31 6.89 -1.26
CA ILE A 51 -4.07 8.14 -1.29
C ILE A 51 -5.46 7.86 -0.74
N GLN A 52 -5.78 8.49 0.39
CA GLN A 52 -7.07 8.40 1.05
C GLN A 52 -7.49 9.83 1.41
N LYS A 53 -8.72 10.22 1.05
CA LYS A 53 -9.25 11.58 1.29
C LYS A 53 -8.29 12.68 0.80
N ASP A 54 -7.74 12.52 -0.41
CA ASP A 54 -6.75 13.41 -1.04
C ASP A 54 -5.40 13.55 -0.31
N ILE A 55 -5.13 12.74 0.71
CA ILE A 55 -3.86 12.71 1.44
C ILE A 55 -3.04 11.49 1.00
N GLU A 56 -1.86 11.72 0.42
CA GLU A 56 -0.87 10.68 0.11
C GLU A 56 -0.06 10.33 1.36
N LYS A 57 -0.05 9.05 1.74
CA LYS A 57 0.80 8.48 2.79
C LYS A 57 1.64 7.35 2.20
N SER A 58 2.91 7.29 2.55
CA SER A 58 3.83 6.25 2.07
C SER A 58 4.24 5.32 3.21
N TYR A 59 4.35 4.03 2.92
CA TYR A 59 4.62 2.98 3.90
C TYR A 59 5.68 2.04 3.35
N SER A 60 6.56 1.54 4.22
CA SER A 60 7.46 0.45 3.86
C SER A 60 6.69 -0.86 3.78
N ALA A 61 6.95 -1.64 2.74
CA ALA A 61 6.42 -2.97 2.55
C ALA A 61 7.55 -3.93 2.18
N SER A 62 7.45 -5.17 2.65
CA SER A 62 8.40 -6.24 2.31
C SER A 62 7.77 -7.21 1.33
N HIS A 63 8.60 -8.07 0.75
CA HIS A 63 8.09 -9.18 -0.03
C HIS A 63 7.19 -10.08 0.85
N ASN A 64 6.05 -10.51 0.32
CA ASN A 64 5.00 -11.27 1.00
C ASN A 64 4.26 -10.52 2.12
N SER A 65 4.29 -9.19 2.13
CA SER A 65 3.45 -8.38 3.01
C SER A 65 1.95 -8.54 2.70
N PHE A 66 1.13 -8.55 3.75
CA PHE A 66 -0.33 -8.54 3.68
C PHE A 66 -0.85 -7.26 4.32
N ILE A 67 -1.14 -6.28 3.47
CA ILE A 67 -1.45 -4.92 3.88
C ILE A 67 -2.96 -4.71 3.93
N ILE A 68 -3.44 -4.18 5.04
CA ILE A 68 -4.85 -3.82 5.24
C ILE A 68 -4.94 -2.33 5.55
N ILE A 69 -5.75 -1.61 4.77
CA ILE A 69 -5.97 -0.18 4.92
C ILE A 69 -7.31 0.02 5.63
N PHE A 70 -7.28 0.74 6.75
CA PHE A 70 -8.46 1.22 7.48
C PHE A 70 -8.54 2.74 7.36
N ASP A 71 -9.63 3.33 7.87
CA ASP A 71 -9.83 4.78 7.85
C ASP A 71 -8.73 5.56 8.60
N ASP A 72 -8.21 5.01 9.70
CA ASP A 72 -7.28 5.72 10.59
C ASP A 72 -5.86 5.15 10.61
N TYR A 73 -5.67 3.90 10.14
CA TYR A 73 -4.38 3.21 10.23
C TYR A 73 -4.21 2.19 9.11
N VAL A 74 -2.96 1.74 8.94
CA VAL A 74 -2.60 0.68 8.00
C VAL A 74 -1.90 -0.42 8.79
N GLN A 75 -2.20 -1.68 8.45
CA GLN A 75 -1.55 -2.85 9.01
C GLN A 75 -0.76 -3.57 7.94
N ASP A 76 0.42 -4.09 8.30
CA ASP A 76 1.09 -5.15 7.55
C ASP A 76 1.13 -6.40 8.42
N SER A 77 0.57 -7.50 7.91
CA SER A 77 0.65 -8.83 8.51
C SER A 77 0.22 -8.85 10.00
N GLY A 78 -0.81 -8.05 10.32
CA GLY A 78 -1.38 -7.92 11.66
C GLY A 78 -0.71 -6.87 12.57
N THR A 79 0.32 -6.17 12.10
CA THR A 79 1.01 -5.11 12.86
C THR A 79 0.72 -3.74 12.26
N ASN A 80 0.37 -2.76 13.10
CA ASN A 80 0.19 -1.38 12.65
C ASN A 80 1.52 -0.81 12.16
N ILE A 81 1.51 -0.21 10.97
CA ILE A 81 2.69 0.42 10.38
C ILE A 81 2.51 1.94 10.30
N SER A 82 3.58 2.66 10.60
CA SER A 82 3.61 4.12 10.49
C SER A 82 3.93 4.53 9.06
N HIS A 83 3.35 5.65 8.63
CA HIS A 83 3.73 6.27 7.37
C HIS A 83 5.10 6.94 7.53
N GLN A 84 5.85 7.00 6.44
CA GLN A 84 7.10 7.74 6.36
C GLN A 84 6.79 9.22 6.05
N GLU A 85 7.38 10.11 6.84
CA GLU A 85 7.44 11.53 6.48
C GLU A 85 8.44 11.69 5.33
N LYS A 86 8.07 12.48 4.33
CA LYS A 86 8.86 12.69 3.11
C LYS A 86 9.92 13.77 3.31
#